data_AF-A0A1M7RJJ1-F1
#
_entry.id   AF-A0A1M7RJJ1-F1
#
_cell.length_a   1.000
_cell.length_b   1.000
_cell.length_c   1.000
_cell.angle_alpha   90.00
_cell.angle_beta   90.00
_cell.angle_gamma   90.00
#
_symmetry.space_group_name_H-M   'P 1'
#
loop_
_entity.id
_entity.type
_entity.pdbx_description
1 polymer ?
#
loop_
_entity_poly.entity_id
_entity_poly.type
_entity_poly.pdbx_seq_one_letter_code
_entity_poly.pdbx_strand_id
1 'polypeptide(L)'
;GWQGAFALDAEAHGEGPPTFAAMLTQEFQWSRSLTTVALSMTRHLRRMPWSLRLRFLHALLYYPLLTLTTASGLFLAPIAVLTGLQWVDVPYLEFLVRWGAVNIWLLGVGLLLRGGGVRRPNDAPIIAWEDWLYMLTRWPLNLRGVLAAIVQRIRPRPINFRVTPKGSDGFEKLPTSLLYPYFAISLLLSGAALVGEFVLHTRSGGYLLLSLVAANAYTIVGLAVPLLHAREAARNARVGFFQAFGKTVRLPFFVALLVAVPFALAVANYPFEFLRTLFQLDDVLQLRELLPF
;
A
#
# COMPACT_ATOMS: atom_id res chain seq x y z
N GLY A 1 -16.68 -21.63 25.74
CA GLY A 1 -17.02 -21.44 27.15
C GLY A 1 -17.09 -19.97 27.45
N TRP A 2 -15.94 -19.31 27.45
CA TRP A 2 -15.85 -17.85 27.63
C TRP A 2 -16.42 -17.07 26.44
N GLN A 3 -17.02 -15.92 26.74
CA GLN A 3 -17.53 -14.94 25.78
C GLN A 3 -16.67 -13.68 25.84
N GLY A 4 -16.42 -13.07 24.68
CA GLY A 4 -15.76 -11.76 24.59
C GLY A 4 -16.80 -10.66 24.40
N ALA A 5 -16.59 -9.52 25.05
CA ALA A 5 -17.38 -8.31 24.83
C ALA A 5 -16.48 -7.23 24.19
N PHE A 6 -17.04 -6.48 23.25
CA PHE A 6 -16.40 -5.29 22.68
C PHE A 6 -17.24 -4.08 23.08
N ALA A 7 -16.67 -3.20 23.92
CA ALA A 7 -17.32 -1.96 24.34
C ALA A 7 -16.83 -0.83 23.44
N LEU A 8 -17.73 -0.29 22.61
CA LEU A 8 -17.39 0.77 21.65
C LEU A 8 -16.90 2.03 22.36
N ASP A 9 -17.45 2.33 23.53
CA ASP A 9 -17.18 3.52 24.34
C ASP A 9 -16.08 3.29 25.38
N ALA A 10 -15.34 2.17 25.30
CA ALA A 10 -14.17 1.98 26.14
C ALA A 10 -13.05 2.95 25.72
N GLU A 11 -12.67 3.84 26.64
CA GLU A 11 -11.63 4.85 26.42
C GLU A 11 -10.27 4.35 26.92
N ALA A 12 -9.33 4.22 26.00
CA ALA A 12 -7.93 3.97 26.30
C ALA A 12 -7.07 4.90 25.43
N HIS A 13 -6.40 5.86 26.05
CA HIS A 13 -5.51 6.79 25.35
C HIS A 13 -4.09 6.22 25.32
N GLY A 14 -3.72 5.67 24.16
CA GLY A 14 -2.37 5.21 23.88
C GLY A 14 -1.64 6.14 22.92
N GLU A 15 -0.32 6.18 23.02
CA GLU A 15 0.51 6.85 22.02
C GLU A 15 0.70 5.98 20.78
N GLY A 16 0.62 6.59 19.61
CA GLY A 16 1.01 5.98 18.34
C GLY A 16 2.54 5.91 18.20
N PRO A 17 3.04 5.25 17.15
CA PRO A 17 4.47 5.24 16.85
C PRO A 17 4.99 6.68 16.60
N PRO A 18 6.10 7.10 17.25
CA PRO A 18 6.58 8.48 17.17
C PRO A 18 7.24 8.85 15.83
N THR A 19 7.62 7.85 15.02
CA THR A 19 8.30 8.04 13.73
C THR A 19 7.84 7.02 12.69
N PHE A 20 8.12 7.30 11.42
CA PHE A 20 7.90 6.36 10.32
C PHE A 20 8.60 5.01 10.55
N ALA A 21 9.83 5.01 11.06
CA ALA A 21 10.58 3.79 11.35
C ALA A 21 9.93 2.96 12.46
N ALA A 22 9.41 3.62 13.50
CA ALA A 22 8.65 3.00 14.57
C ALA A 22 7.33 2.39 14.04
N MET A 23 6.62 3.12 13.18
CA MET A 23 5.38 2.64 12.54
C MET A 23 5.64 1.39 11.71
N LEU A 24 6.65 1.40 10.84
CA LEU A 24 7.02 0.24 10.02
C LEU A 24 7.44 -0.98 10.86
N THR A 25 8.08 -0.75 12.01
CA THR A 25 8.45 -1.81 12.95
C THR A 25 7.20 -2.43 13.57
N GLN A 26 6.23 -1.61 13.96
CA GLN A 26 4.96 -2.07 14.52
C GLN A 26 4.16 -2.91 13.50
N GLU A 27 4.01 -2.41 12.27
CA GLU A 27 3.34 -3.13 11.17
C GLU A 27 3.99 -4.51 10.93
N PHE A 28 5.32 -4.55 10.87
CA PHE A 28 6.06 -5.81 10.73
C PHE A 28 5.76 -6.79 11.88
N GLN A 29 5.72 -6.33 13.13
CA GLN A 29 5.46 -7.19 14.30
C GLN A 29 4.02 -7.71 14.31
N TRP A 30 3.04 -6.86 13.98
CA TRP A 30 1.64 -7.28 13.88
C TRP A 30 1.44 -8.30 12.77
N SER A 31 1.97 -8.04 11.57
CA SER A 31 1.90 -8.97 10.45
C SER A 31 2.53 -10.31 10.78
N ARG A 32 3.75 -10.30 11.34
CA ARG A 32 4.46 -11.53 11.71
C ARG A 32 3.71 -12.31 12.78
N SER A 33 3.32 -11.67 13.88
CA SER A 33 2.66 -12.34 15.00
C SER A 33 1.32 -12.93 14.61
N LEU A 34 0.47 -12.19 13.89
CA LEU A 34 -0.83 -12.68 13.45
C LEU A 34 -0.69 -13.85 12.46
N THR A 35 0.29 -13.78 11.57
CA THR A 35 0.62 -14.89 10.66
C THR A 35 1.15 -16.11 11.42
N THR A 36 1.98 -15.92 12.46
CA THR A 36 2.42 -17.02 13.34
C THR A 36 1.24 -17.68 14.05
N VAL A 37 0.28 -16.89 14.54
CA VAL A 37 -0.97 -17.43 15.11
C VAL A 37 -1.76 -18.20 14.05
N ALA A 38 -1.89 -17.67 12.83
CA ALA A 38 -2.56 -18.37 11.73
C ALA A 38 -1.92 -19.74 11.43
N LEU A 39 -0.58 -19.80 11.35
CA LEU A 39 0.15 -21.03 11.06
C LEU A 39 0.15 -22.05 12.20
N SER A 40 -0.06 -21.61 13.45
CA SER A 40 0.05 -22.47 14.63
C SER A 40 -1.30 -22.86 15.25
N MET A 41 -2.32 -22.00 15.14
CA MET A 41 -3.58 -22.13 15.88
C MET A 41 -4.76 -22.59 15.02
N THR A 42 -4.60 -22.73 13.70
CA THR A 42 -5.68 -23.18 12.78
C THR A 42 -6.30 -24.52 13.17
N ARG A 43 -5.53 -25.44 13.77
CA ARG A 43 -6.05 -26.73 14.27
C ARG A 43 -7.13 -26.59 15.36
N HIS A 44 -7.13 -25.48 16.09
CA HIS A 44 -8.09 -25.22 17.18
C HIS A 44 -9.39 -24.58 16.70
N LEU A 45 -9.46 -24.14 15.44
CA LEU A 45 -10.67 -23.55 14.83
C LEU A 45 -11.88 -24.49 14.89
N ARG A 46 -11.64 -25.80 14.85
CA ARG A 46 -12.69 -26.83 14.94
C ARG A 46 -13.47 -26.79 16.26
N ARG A 47 -12.88 -26.23 17.32
CA ARG A 47 -13.49 -26.13 18.67
C ARG A 47 -14.44 -24.93 18.82
N MET A 48 -14.50 -24.05 17.82
CA MET A 48 -15.33 -22.85 17.83
C MET A 48 -16.62 -23.07 17.02
N PRO A 49 -17.74 -22.44 17.41
CA PRO A 49 -18.92 -22.29 16.56
C PRO A 49 -18.54 -21.70 15.20
N TRP A 50 -19.27 -22.05 14.14
CA TRP A 50 -18.91 -21.70 12.76
C TRP A 50 -18.80 -20.17 12.55
N SER A 51 -19.68 -19.39 13.18
CA SER A 51 -19.70 -17.93 13.03
C SER A 51 -18.43 -17.29 13.60
N LEU A 52 -17.99 -17.74 14.78
CA LEU A 52 -16.75 -17.29 15.40
C LEU A 52 -15.53 -17.78 14.61
N ARG A 53 -15.60 -19.00 14.05
CA ARG A 53 -14.56 -19.54 13.19
C ARG A 53 -14.30 -18.65 11.98
N LEU A 54 -15.35 -18.19 11.29
CA LEU A 54 -15.21 -17.31 10.14
C LEU A 54 -14.62 -15.95 10.51
N ARG A 55 -15.14 -15.32 11.58
CA ARG A 55 -14.62 -14.02 12.07
C ARG A 55 -13.14 -14.11 12.45
N PHE A 56 -12.78 -15.17 13.15
CA PHE A 56 -11.40 -15.38 13.58
C PHE A 56 -10.49 -15.73 12.39
N LEU A 57 -10.92 -16.58 11.46
CA LEU A 57 -10.16 -16.88 10.25
C LEU A 57 -9.95 -15.63 9.39
N HIS A 58 -10.97 -14.79 9.22
CA HIS A 58 -10.84 -13.52 8.52
C HIS A 58 -9.76 -12.62 9.16
N ALA A 59 -9.78 -12.47 10.49
CA ALA A 59 -8.76 -11.72 11.20
C ALA A 59 -7.35 -12.31 11.00
N LEU A 60 -7.21 -13.64 11.09
CA LEU A 60 -5.93 -14.33 10.90
C LEU A 60 -5.37 -14.21 9.47
N LEU A 61 -6.23 -14.14 8.46
CA LEU A 61 -5.85 -14.04 7.05
C LEU A 61 -5.64 -12.61 6.56
N TYR A 62 -5.91 -11.60 7.39
CA TYR A 62 -5.84 -10.19 6.99
C TYR A 62 -4.49 -9.81 6.33
N TYR A 63 -3.36 -10.05 6.99
CA TYR A 63 -2.05 -9.67 6.44
C TYR A 63 -1.61 -10.51 5.22
N PRO A 64 -1.76 -11.85 5.22
CA PRO A 64 -1.51 -12.64 4.01
C PRO A 64 -2.34 -12.18 2.81
N LEU A 65 -3.65 -11.96 2.98
CA LEU A 65 -4.53 -11.51 1.90
C LEU A 65 -4.21 -10.09 1.46
N LEU A 66 -3.97 -9.16 2.39
CA LEU A 66 -3.58 -7.78 2.09
C LEU A 66 -2.31 -7.75 1.22
N THR A 67 -1.28 -8.48 1.63
CA THR A 67 0.03 -8.46 0.94
C THR A 67 -0.04 -9.16 -0.41
N LEU A 68 -0.75 -10.29 -0.51
CA LEU A 68 -0.98 -10.99 -1.77
C LEU A 68 -1.76 -10.13 -2.76
N THR A 69 -2.91 -9.58 -2.34
CA THR A 69 -3.76 -8.75 -3.22
C THR A 69 -3.07 -7.47 -3.65
N THR A 70 -2.33 -6.81 -2.75
CA THR A 70 -1.54 -5.62 -3.10
C THR A 70 -0.44 -5.95 -4.10
N ALA A 71 0.33 -7.02 -3.88
CA ALA A 71 1.36 -7.45 -4.81
C ALA A 71 0.78 -7.84 -6.17
N SER A 72 -0.30 -8.63 -6.19
CA SER A 72 -0.99 -9.01 -7.43
C SER A 72 -1.48 -7.79 -8.19
N GLY A 73 -2.19 -6.87 -7.54
CA GLY A 73 -2.68 -5.65 -8.19
C GLY A 73 -1.56 -4.76 -8.72
N LEU A 74 -0.44 -4.69 -7.99
CA LEU A 74 0.70 -3.86 -8.35
C LEU A 74 1.51 -4.43 -9.53
N PHE A 75 1.72 -5.75 -9.57
CA PHE A 75 2.58 -6.40 -10.55
C PHE A 75 1.84 -6.97 -11.76
N LEU A 76 0.51 -6.95 -11.76
CA LEU A 76 -0.30 -7.40 -12.89
C LEU A 76 0.05 -6.66 -14.19
N ALA A 77 0.00 -5.33 -14.16
CA ALA A 77 0.26 -4.49 -15.33
C ALA A 77 1.69 -4.63 -15.88
N PRO A 78 2.78 -4.52 -15.09
CA PRO A 78 4.13 -4.67 -15.63
C PRO A 78 4.40 -6.09 -16.15
N ILE A 79 3.80 -7.14 -15.55
CA ILE A 79 3.92 -8.50 -16.10
C ILE A 79 3.23 -8.60 -17.45
N ALA A 80 2.02 -8.05 -17.60
CA ALA A 80 1.31 -8.00 -18.87
C ALA A 80 2.11 -7.26 -19.95
N VAL A 81 2.74 -6.14 -19.60
CA VAL A 81 3.64 -5.38 -20.51
C VAL A 81 4.83 -6.24 -20.95
N LEU A 82 5.55 -6.84 -19.99
CA LEU A 82 6.79 -7.57 -20.29
C LEU A 82 6.55 -8.90 -21.03
N THR A 83 5.38 -9.52 -20.83
CA THR A 83 5.05 -10.81 -21.45
C THR A 83 4.20 -10.68 -22.71
N GLY A 84 3.61 -9.50 -22.96
CA GLY A 84 2.61 -9.30 -24.01
C GLY A 84 1.26 -9.96 -23.71
N LEU A 85 1.04 -10.54 -22.53
CA LEU A 85 -0.22 -11.19 -22.17
C LEU A 85 -1.28 -10.16 -21.79
N GLN A 86 -2.40 -10.15 -22.50
CA GLN A 86 -3.57 -9.33 -22.19
C GLN A 86 -4.54 -10.14 -21.31
N TRP A 87 -4.46 -9.97 -20.00
CA TRP A 87 -5.33 -10.71 -19.07
C TRP A 87 -6.76 -10.16 -18.98
N VAL A 88 -6.93 -8.90 -19.33
CA VAL A 88 -8.20 -8.17 -19.39
C VAL A 88 -8.18 -7.37 -20.68
N ASP A 89 -9.09 -7.71 -21.59
CA ASP A 89 -9.21 -7.10 -22.90
C ASP A 89 -10.59 -6.45 -23.01
N VAL A 90 -10.72 -5.27 -22.38
CA VAL A 90 -11.92 -4.43 -22.43
C VAL A 90 -11.51 -2.99 -22.66
N PRO A 91 -12.40 -2.15 -23.22
CA PRO A 91 -12.23 -0.71 -23.27
C PRO A 91 -11.81 -0.12 -21.93
N TYR A 92 -10.98 0.91 -21.97
CA TYR A 92 -10.44 1.49 -20.74
C TYR A 92 -11.53 2.12 -19.86
N LEU A 93 -12.51 2.79 -20.47
CA LEU A 93 -13.58 3.42 -19.71
C LEU A 93 -14.54 2.37 -19.11
N GLU A 94 -14.78 1.26 -19.80
CA GLU A 94 -15.47 0.09 -19.21
C GLU A 94 -14.69 -0.46 -18.01
N PHE A 95 -13.37 -0.63 -18.15
CA PHE A 95 -12.52 -1.06 -17.04
C PHE A 95 -12.65 -0.12 -15.84
N LEU A 96 -12.61 1.19 -16.06
CA LEU A 96 -12.77 2.19 -14.99
C LEU A 96 -14.14 2.12 -14.32
N VAL A 97 -15.22 1.89 -15.08
CA VAL A 97 -16.57 1.74 -14.52
C VAL A 97 -16.67 0.47 -13.67
N ARG A 98 -16.19 -0.67 -14.18
CA ARG A 98 -16.20 -1.95 -13.44
C ARG A 98 -15.35 -1.86 -12.16
N TRP A 99 -14.16 -1.27 -12.26
CA TRP A 99 -13.29 -1.04 -11.11
C TRP A 99 -13.91 -0.04 -10.13
N GLY A 100 -14.44 1.08 -10.62
CA GLY A 100 -15.07 2.12 -9.82
C GLY A 100 -16.31 1.63 -9.08
N ALA A 101 -17.12 0.78 -9.69
CA ALA A 101 -18.32 0.21 -9.06
C ALA A 101 -18.01 -0.50 -7.74
N VAL A 102 -16.94 -1.30 -7.70
CA VAL A 102 -16.50 -1.98 -6.47
C VAL A 102 -16.08 -0.96 -5.39
N ASN A 103 -15.35 0.08 -5.79
CA ASN A 103 -14.88 1.12 -4.88
C ASN A 103 -16.02 1.97 -4.31
N ILE A 104 -17.06 2.27 -5.11
CA ILE A 104 -18.26 3.01 -4.64
C ILE A 104 -18.95 2.25 -3.51
N TRP A 105 -19.10 0.92 -3.63
CA TRP A 105 -19.69 0.12 -2.55
C TRP A 105 -18.84 0.12 -1.28
N LEU A 106 -17.51 0.07 -1.40
CA LEU A 106 -16.61 0.16 -0.25
C LEU A 106 -16.69 1.54 0.45
N LEU A 107 -16.78 2.62 -0.33
CA LEU A 107 -17.04 3.97 0.20
C LEU A 107 -18.41 4.03 0.90
N GLY A 108 -19.44 3.41 0.31
CA GLY A 108 -20.77 3.29 0.89
C GLY A 108 -20.76 2.58 2.25
N VAL A 109 -20.00 1.49 2.40
CA VAL A 109 -19.79 0.83 3.70
C VAL A 109 -19.13 1.78 4.70
N GLY A 110 -18.10 2.53 4.28
CA GLY A 110 -17.45 3.54 5.14
C GLY A 110 -18.42 4.62 5.64
N LEU A 111 -19.31 5.11 4.76
CA LEU A 111 -20.33 6.08 5.10
C LEU A 111 -21.40 5.51 6.04
N LEU A 112 -21.83 4.27 5.81
CA LEU A 112 -22.78 3.57 6.69
C LEU A 112 -22.20 3.41 8.10
N LEU A 113 -20.94 2.99 8.21
CA LEU A 113 -20.24 2.86 9.50
C LEU A 113 -20.09 4.21 10.21
N ARG A 114 -19.88 5.30 9.44
CA ARG A 114 -19.86 6.66 9.98
C ARG A 114 -21.21 7.09 10.53
N GLY A 115 -22.28 6.84 9.77
CA GLY A 115 -23.66 7.12 10.18
C GLY A 115 -24.07 6.35 11.44
N GLY A 116 -23.55 5.13 11.60
CA GLY A 116 -23.75 4.31 12.80
C GLY A 116 -22.90 4.70 14.02
N GLY A 117 -21.98 5.66 13.91
CA GLY A 117 -21.14 6.08 15.04
C GLY A 117 -20.06 5.08 15.46
N VAL A 118 -19.79 4.05 14.63
CA VAL A 118 -18.91 2.93 15.01
C VAL A 118 -17.46 3.08 14.56
N ARG A 119 -17.09 4.22 13.95
CA ARG A 119 -15.69 4.55 13.61
C ARG A 119 -15.01 5.29 14.76
N ARG A 120 -13.69 5.19 14.84
CA ARG A 120 -12.86 5.86 15.86
C ARG A 120 -11.59 6.44 15.21
N PRO A 121 -11.45 7.78 15.12
CA PRO A 121 -12.48 8.81 15.32
C PRO A 121 -13.63 8.70 14.31
N ASN A 122 -14.86 9.05 14.70
CA ASN A 122 -16.01 8.94 13.78
C ASN A 122 -16.04 10.05 12.71
N ASP A 123 -15.38 11.16 13.01
CA ASP A 123 -15.23 12.32 12.15
C ASP A 123 -14.03 12.22 11.19
N ALA A 124 -13.24 11.15 11.27
CA ALA A 124 -12.15 10.91 10.33
C ALA A 124 -12.64 10.94 8.87
N PRO A 125 -11.89 11.58 7.95
CA PRO A 125 -12.23 11.57 6.53
C PRO A 125 -12.45 10.14 6.00
N ILE A 126 -13.30 10.00 4.98
CA ILE A 126 -13.51 8.70 4.32
C ILE A 126 -12.39 8.44 3.29
N ILE A 127 -11.92 9.52 2.67
CA ILE A 127 -10.81 9.52 1.72
C ILE A 127 -9.80 10.53 2.25
N ALA A 128 -8.64 10.05 2.68
CA ALA A 128 -7.52 10.86 3.13
C ALA A 128 -6.27 10.45 2.35
N TRP A 129 -5.49 11.40 1.85
CA TRP A 129 -4.24 11.09 1.15
C TRP A 129 -3.22 10.44 2.10
N GLU A 130 -3.32 10.76 3.40
CA GLU A 130 -2.56 10.14 4.49
C GLU A 130 -2.81 8.63 4.57
N ASP A 131 -4.07 8.20 4.43
CA ASP A 131 -4.45 6.78 4.44
C ASP A 131 -3.85 6.05 3.22
N TRP A 132 -3.90 6.67 2.04
CA TRP A 132 -3.25 6.13 0.84
C TRP A 132 -1.74 5.99 1.03
N LEU A 133 -1.08 7.02 1.55
CA LEU A 133 0.37 6.99 1.81
C LEU A 133 0.71 5.92 2.86
N TYR A 134 -0.08 5.78 3.91
CA TYR A 134 0.06 4.75 4.92
C TYR A 134 -0.13 3.33 4.33
N MET A 135 -1.15 3.13 3.49
CA MET A 135 -1.39 1.84 2.82
C MET A 135 -0.24 1.46 1.87
N LEU A 136 0.25 2.41 1.07
CA LEU A 136 1.37 2.18 0.13
C LEU A 136 2.69 1.90 0.87
N THR A 137 2.90 2.48 2.05
CA THR A 137 4.13 2.30 2.81
C THR A 137 4.15 1.01 3.63
N ARG A 138 3.03 0.56 4.19
CA ARG A 138 3.03 -0.58 5.14
C ARG A 138 3.18 -1.95 4.48
N TRP A 139 2.64 -2.16 3.27
CA TRP A 139 2.52 -3.50 2.71
C TRP A 139 3.85 -4.25 2.49
N PRO A 140 4.98 -3.61 2.10
CA PRO A 140 6.23 -4.36 1.92
C PRO A 140 6.77 -4.92 3.24
N LEU A 141 6.59 -4.16 4.33
CA LEU A 141 6.96 -4.61 5.67
C LEU A 141 5.99 -5.67 6.19
N ASN A 142 4.70 -5.55 5.86
CA ASN A 142 3.73 -6.58 6.15
C ASN A 142 4.08 -7.88 5.41
N LEU A 143 4.47 -7.82 4.13
CA LEU A 143 4.92 -8.99 3.37
C LEU A 143 6.16 -9.62 4.01
N ARG A 144 7.13 -8.80 4.41
CA ARG A 144 8.31 -9.29 5.15
C ARG A 144 7.92 -9.97 6.46
N GLY A 145 6.92 -9.46 7.17
CA GLY A 145 6.36 -10.07 8.38
C GLY A 145 5.73 -11.44 8.12
N VAL A 146 4.88 -11.54 7.09
CA VAL A 146 4.27 -12.81 6.65
C VAL A 146 5.36 -13.84 6.30
N LEU A 147 6.34 -13.45 5.46
CA LEU A 147 7.44 -14.33 5.06
C LEU A 147 8.29 -14.75 6.26
N ALA A 148 8.61 -13.83 7.18
CA ALA A 148 9.37 -14.14 8.38
C ALA A 148 8.64 -15.18 9.26
N ALA A 149 7.32 -15.09 9.39
CA ALA A 149 6.52 -16.07 10.13
C ALA A 149 6.54 -17.45 9.46
N ILE A 150 6.43 -17.51 8.12
CA ILE A 150 6.52 -18.76 7.35
C ILE A 150 7.90 -19.38 7.51
N VAL A 151 8.96 -18.60 7.29
CA VAL A 151 10.36 -19.07 7.45
C VAL A 151 10.60 -19.55 8.87
N GLN A 152 10.10 -18.84 9.88
CA GLN A 152 10.24 -19.26 11.28
C GLN A 152 9.50 -20.56 11.59
N ARG A 153 8.33 -20.79 10.98
CA ARG A 153 7.60 -22.04 11.10
C ARG A 153 8.40 -23.23 10.54
N ILE A 154 9.15 -23.01 9.47
CA ILE A 154 10.00 -24.01 8.82
C ILE A 154 11.36 -24.16 9.54
N ARG A 155 11.93 -23.06 10.04
CA ARG A 155 13.24 -23.00 10.72
C ARG A 155 13.11 -22.22 12.04
N PRO A 156 12.75 -22.89 13.15
CA PRO A 156 12.60 -22.23 14.44
C PRO A 156 13.91 -21.59 14.90
N ARG A 157 13.89 -20.27 15.13
CA ARG A 157 14.99 -19.51 15.73
C ARG A 157 14.48 -18.60 16.86
N PRO A 158 15.32 -18.27 17.86
CA PRO A 158 14.98 -17.30 18.91
C PRO A 158 14.57 -15.96 18.29
N ILE A 159 13.54 -15.33 18.88
CA ILE A 159 13.01 -14.05 18.40
C ILE A 159 13.56 -12.94 19.29
N ASN A 160 14.22 -11.94 18.69
CA ASN A 160 14.42 -10.66 19.35
C ASN A 160 13.16 -9.81 19.17
N PHE A 161 12.37 -9.68 20.23
CA PHE A 161 11.23 -8.77 20.26
C PHE A 161 11.76 -7.33 20.37
N ARG A 162 11.50 -6.51 19.35
CA ARG A 162 11.79 -5.08 19.42
C ARG A 162 10.54 -4.37 19.93
N VAL A 163 10.65 -3.80 21.12
CA VAL A 163 9.64 -2.86 21.65
C VAL A 163 9.77 -1.57 20.85
N THR A 164 8.65 -1.06 20.32
CA THR A 164 8.64 0.26 19.69
C THR A 164 9.01 1.32 20.74
N PRO A 165 10.01 2.17 20.49
CA PRO A 165 10.36 3.23 21.42
C PRO A 165 9.14 4.12 21.73
N LYS A 166 9.03 4.57 22.98
CA LYS A 166 8.07 5.59 23.40
C LYS A 166 8.82 6.92 23.54
N GLY A 167 8.24 8.01 23.04
CA GLY A 167 8.89 9.33 22.98
C GLY A 167 9.82 9.52 21.77
N SER A 168 10.25 10.76 21.55
CA SER A 168 11.18 11.14 20.47
C SER A 168 12.39 11.88 21.05
N ASP A 169 13.57 11.27 20.98
CA ASP A 169 14.83 11.95 21.33
C ASP A 169 15.42 12.63 20.09
N GLY A 170 15.14 13.93 19.93
CA GLY A 170 15.84 14.81 19.00
C GLY A 170 15.80 14.42 17.51
N PHE A 171 16.92 14.59 16.80
CA PHE A 171 17.05 14.36 15.36
C PHE A 171 17.28 12.88 15.02
N GLU A 172 16.22 12.07 15.01
CA GLU A 172 16.32 10.71 14.47
C GLU A 172 16.50 10.78 12.94
N LYS A 173 17.60 10.20 12.44
CA LYS A 173 17.86 10.09 11.00
C LYS A 173 16.92 9.04 10.40
N LEU A 174 16.31 9.35 9.26
CA LEU A 174 15.56 8.37 8.48
C LEU A 174 16.56 7.42 7.79
N PRO A 175 16.62 6.13 8.15
CA PRO A 175 17.53 5.20 7.49
C PRO A 175 17.10 4.99 6.04
N THR A 176 17.98 5.26 5.08
CA THR A 176 17.70 5.08 3.64
C THR A 176 17.27 3.66 3.30
N SER A 177 17.77 2.67 4.06
CA SER A 177 17.42 1.26 3.89
C SER A 177 15.94 0.95 4.09
N LEU A 178 15.20 1.79 4.83
CA LEU A 178 13.75 1.65 4.97
C LEU A 178 13.01 2.02 3.68
N LEU A 179 13.61 2.83 2.80
CA LEU A 179 12.99 3.26 1.55
C LEU A 179 13.30 2.35 0.36
N TYR A 180 14.26 1.43 0.50
CA TYR A 180 14.65 0.52 -0.59
C TYR A 180 13.49 -0.23 -1.24
N PRO A 181 12.47 -0.75 -0.50
CA PRO A 181 11.34 -1.41 -1.15
C PRO A 181 10.59 -0.48 -2.10
N TYR A 182 10.37 0.78 -1.72
CA TYR A 182 9.63 1.75 -2.53
C TYR A 182 10.45 2.18 -3.75
N PHE A 183 11.76 2.35 -3.58
CA PHE A 183 12.66 2.63 -4.70
C PHE A 183 12.69 1.48 -5.70
N ALA A 184 12.82 0.25 -5.22
CA ALA A 184 12.81 -0.94 -6.08
C ALA A 184 11.50 -1.07 -6.86
N ILE A 185 10.35 -0.85 -6.21
CA ILE A 185 9.05 -0.85 -6.87
C ILE A 185 8.98 0.24 -7.94
N SER A 186 9.33 1.48 -7.60
CA SER A 186 9.31 2.60 -8.54
C SER A 186 10.18 2.35 -9.77
N LEU A 187 11.41 1.85 -9.55
CA LEU A 187 12.35 1.52 -10.62
C LEU A 187 11.84 0.36 -11.49
N LEU A 188 11.31 -0.70 -10.88
CA LEU A 188 10.79 -1.86 -11.60
C LEU A 188 9.61 -1.46 -12.50
N LEU A 189 8.67 -0.69 -11.96
CA LEU A 189 7.48 -0.27 -12.69
C LEU A 189 7.80 0.72 -13.80
N SER A 190 8.68 1.69 -13.53
CA SER A 190 9.17 2.63 -14.55
C SER A 190 9.98 1.91 -15.63
N GLY A 191 10.83 0.96 -15.22
CA GLY A 191 11.63 0.14 -16.13
C GLY A 191 10.76 -0.75 -17.01
N ALA A 192 9.72 -1.38 -16.45
CA ALA A 192 8.76 -2.16 -17.23
C ALA A 192 8.05 -1.30 -18.28
N ALA A 193 7.65 -0.07 -17.94
CA ALA A 193 7.06 0.86 -18.89
C ALA A 193 8.05 1.26 -20.00
N LEU A 194 9.31 1.60 -19.65
CA LEU A 194 10.35 1.94 -20.62
C LEU A 194 10.68 0.78 -21.56
N VAL A 195 10.84 -0.43 -21.03
CA VAL A 195 11.08 -1.64 -21.82
C VAL A 195 9.87 -1.94 -22.72
N GLY A 196 8.68 -1.82 -22.16
CA GLY A 196 7.42 -2.00 -22.89
C GLY A 196 7.32 -1.08 -24.10
N GLU A 197 7.73 0.18 -23.94
CA GLU A 197 7.69 1.21 -24.99
C GLU A 197 8.80 1.03 -26.02
N PHE A 198 10.06 1.04 -25.57
CA PHE A 198 11.22 1.16 -26.45
C PHE A 198 11.75 -0.15 -27.00
N VAL A 199 11.51 -1.27 -26.31
CA VAL A 199 12.09 -2.56 -26.68
C VAL A 199 11.02 -3.51 -27.21
N LEU A 200 9.88 -3.58 -26.52
CA LEU A 200 8.82 -4.54 -26.84
C LEU A 200 7.75 -3.96 -27.77
N HIS A 201 7.68 -2.63 -27.92
CA HIS A 201 6.64 -1.93 -28.67
C HIS A 201 5.22 -2.45 -28.32
N THR A 202 4.97 -2.53 -27.01
CA THR A 202 3.76 -3.12 -26.43
C THR A 202 2.53 -2.34 -26.90
N ARG A 203 1.60 -3.02 -27.58
CA ARG A 203 0.38 -2.39 -28.10
C ARG A 203 -0.68 -2.07 -27.04
N SER A 204 -0.54 -2.63 -25.84
CA SER A 204 -1.51 -2.49 -24.74
C SER A 204 -1.25 -1.22 -23.92
N GLY A 205 -1.67 -0.06 -24.44
CA GLY A 205 -1.49 1.25 -23.80
C GLY A 205 -2.04 1.35 -22.37
N GLY A 206 -3.12 0.62 -22.05
CA GLY A 206 -3.71 0.59 -20.71
C GLY A 206 -2.79 -0.04 -19.65
N TYR A 207 -2.08 -1.13 -19.97
CA TYR A 207 -1.14 -1.75 -19.03
C TYR A 207 0.14 -0.92 -18.85
N LEU A 208 0.59 -0.23 -19.90
CA LEU A 208 1.66 0.76 -19.79
C LEU A 208 1.23 1.90 -18.84
N LEU A 209 0.03 2.44 -19.02
CA LEU A 209 -0.52 3.50 -18.16
C LEU A 209 -0.64 3.04 -16.70
N LEU A 210 -1.19 1.85 -16.45
CA LEU A 210 -1.30 1.31 -15.08
C LEU A 210 0.06 1.12 -14.41
N SER A 211 1.08 0.69 -15.18
CA SER A 211 2.46 0.60 -14.68
C SER A 211 3.02 1.97 -14.30
N LEU A 212 2.75 3.01 -15.11
CA LEU A 212 3.16 4.39 -14.82
C LEU A 212 2.42 5.00 -13.64
N VAL A 213 1.11 4.77 -13.50
CA VAL A 213 0.33 5.22 -12.34
C VAL A 213 0.87 4.60 -11.06
N ALA A 214 1.19 3.32 -11.08
CA ALA A 214 1.82 2.65 -9.96
C ALA A 214 3.25 3.17 -9.69
N ALA A 215 4.07 3.37 -10.72
CA ALA A 215 5.40 3.97 -10.59
C ALA A 215 5.34 5.38 -9.96
N ASN A 216 4.38 6.20 -10.39
CA ASN A 216 4.11 7.52 -9.83
C ASN A 216 3.77 7.43 -8.34
N ALA A 217 2.89 6.51 -7.94
CA ALA A 217 2.52 6.33 -6.54
C ALA A 217 3.75 6.03 -5.66
N TYR A 218 4.67 5.17 -6.10
CA TYR A 218 5.89 4.87 -5.33
C TYR A 218 6.98 5.92 -5.45
N THR A 219 7.00 6.71 -6.54
CA THR A 219 7.83 7.93 -6.62
C THR A 219 7.36 8.96 -5.59
N ILE A 220 6.03 9.17 -5.48
CA ILE A 220 5.42 10.03 -4.46
C ILE A 220 5.77 9.52 -3.07
N VAL A 221 5.65 8.21 -2.79
CA VAL A 221 6.07 7.64 -1.49
C VAL A 221 7.53 7.96 -1.19
N GLY A 222 8.42 7.72 -2.16
CA GLY A 222 9.85 7.95 -2.02
C GLY A 222 10.21 9.41 -1.70
N LEU A 223 9.44 10.37 -2.19
CA LEU A 223 9.65 11.80 -1.94
C LEU A 223 8.90 12.29 -0.69
N ALA A 224 7.66 11.88 -0.50
CA ALA A 224 6.79 12.34 0.57
C ALA A 224 7.28 11.89 1.95
N VAL A 225 7.70 10.62 2.09
CA VAL A 225 8.15 10.08 3.39
C VAL A 225 9.34 10.87 3.96
N PRO A 226 10.44 11.12 3.23
CA PRO A 226 11.51 12.01 3.67
C PRO A 226 11.04 13.43 4.03
N LEU A 227 10.17 14.03 3.21
CA LEU A 227 9.71 15.40 3.45
C LEU A 227 8.84 15.51 4.70
N LEU A 228 7.95 14.55 4.93
CA LEU A 228 7.11 14.47 6.11
C LEU A 228 7.97 14.20 7.36
N HIS A 229 8.92 13.28 7.28
CA HIS A 229 9.86 13.02 8.39
C HIS A 229 10.66 14.28 8.76
N ALA A 230 11.13 15.05 7.78
CA ALA A 230 11.82 16.30 8.05
C ALA A 230 10.91 17.37 8.69
N ARG A 231 9.63 17.43 8.28
CA ARG A 231 8.63 18.32 8.89
C ARG A 231 8.35 17.94 10.34
N GLU A 232 8.18 16.64 10.62
CA GLU A 232 7.99 16.10 11.97
C GLU A 232 9.21 16.37 12.85
N ALA A 233 10.42 16.06 12.34
CA ALA A 233 11.67 16.33 13.05
C ALA A 233 11.87 17.84 13.36
N ALA A 234 11.53 18.72 12.41
CA ALA A 234 11.59 20.17 12.62
C ALA A 234 10.63 20.63 13.73
N ARG A 235 9.39 20.11 13.74
CA ARG A 235 8.39 20.41 14.77
C ARG A 235 8.84 19.91 16.15
N ASN A 236 9.28 18.66 16.23
CA ASN A 236 9.67 18.03 17.49
C ASN A 236 10.92 18.69 18.10
N ALA A 237 11.92 19.01 17.27
CA ALA A 237 13.15 19.67 17.72
C ALA A 237 13.06 21.21 17.78
N ARG A 238 11.91 21.80 17.42
CA ARG A 238 11.67 23.26 17.35
C ARG A 238 12.75 24.01 16.54
N VAL A 239 13.11 23.46 15.37
CA VAL A 239 14.09 24.06 14.45
C VAL A 239 13.50 24.35 13.08
N GLY A 240 14.25 25.09 12.25
CA GLY A 240 13.89 25.32 10.86
C GLY A 240 13.89 24.04 10.00
N PHE A 241 12.96 23.96 9.05
CA PHE A 241 12.79 22.82 8.15
C PHE A 241 14.09 22.42 7.42
N PHE A 242 14.84 23.37 6.86
CA PHE A 242 16.08 23.09 6.14
C PHE A 242 17.17 22.49 7.03
N GLN A 243 17.23 22.88 8.31
CA GLN A 243 18.16 22.30 9.27
C GLN A 243 17.79 20.84 9.57
N ALA A 244 16.50 20.57 9.83
CA ALA A 244 16.00 19.21 10.03
C ALA A 244 16.22 18.34 8.78
N PHE A 245 15.90 18.88 7.60
CA PHE A 245 16.08 18.21 6.32
C PHE A 245 17.54 17.76 6.11
N GLY A 246 18.49 18.68 6.28
CA GLY A 246 19.92 18.41 6.13
C GLY A 246 20.44 17.35 7.11
N LYS A 247 19.92 17.34 8.35
CA LYS A 247 20.35 16.42 9.40
C LYS A 247 19.71 15.03 9.30
N THR A 248 18.47 14.93 8.82
CA THR A 248 17.65 13.71 8.96
C THR A 248 17.38 12.95 7.67
N VAL A 249 17.28 13.64 6.52
CA VAL A 249 16.73 13.02 5.29
C VAL A 249 17.46 13.35 3.99
N ARG A 250 18.55 14.13 4.03
CA ARG A 250 19.28 14.56 2.83
C ARG A 250 19.57 13.42 1.86
N LEU A 251 20.21 12.34 2.34
CA LEU A 251 20.54 11.18 1.52
C LEU A 251 19.30 10.48 0.93
N PRO A 252 18.32 10.00 1.73
CA PRO A 252 17.16 9.33 1.17
C PRO A 252 16.36 10.19 0.19
N PHE A 253 16.28 11.50 0.41
CA PHE A 253 15.60 12.40 -0.52
C PHE A 253 16.30 12.52 -1.88
N PHE A 254 17.63 12.70 -1.90
CA PHE A 254 18.37 12.78 -3.17
C PHE A 254 18.36 11.44 -3.92
N VAL A 255 18.40 10.30 -3.21
CA VAL A 255 18.21 8.99 -3.83
C VAL A 255 16.81 8.89 -4.44
N ALA A 256 15.77 9.37 -3.76
CA ALA A 256 14.41 9.40 -4.31
C ALA A 256 14.31 10.25 -5.58
N LEU A 257 14.99 11.39 -5.65
CA LEU A 257 15.07 12.20 -6.87
C LEU A 257 15.74 11.45 -8.03
N LEU A 258 16.83 10.72 -7.77
CA LEU A 258 17.47 9.89 -8.79
C LEU A 258 16.56 8.75 -9.27
N VAL A 259 15.82 8.13 -8.35
CA VAL A 259 14.84 7.08 -8.65
C VAL A 259 13.64 7.62 -9.44
N ALA A 260 13.33 8.91 -9.33
CA ALA A 260 12.28 9.56 -10.12
C ALA A 260 12.68 9.77 -11.59
N VAL A 261 13.97 9.70 -11.94
CA VAL A 261 14.44 9.94 -13.32
C VAL A 261 13.89 8.91 -14.31
N PRO A 262 13.98 7.58 -14.08
CA PRO A 262 13.35 6.61 -14.98
C PRO A 262 11.85 6.81 -15.12
N PHE A 263 11.16 7.18 -14.04
CA PHE A 263 9.73 7.50 -14.10
C PHE A 263 9.46 8.72 -15.00
N ALA A 264 10.19 9.82 -14.81
CA ALA A 264 10.05 11.02 -15.62
C ALA A 264 10.34 10.75 -17.10
N LEU A 265 11.36 9.94 -17.40
CA LEU A 265 11.65 9.49 -18.76
C LEU A 265 10.52 8.63 -19.32
N ALA A 266 9.96 7.71 -18.55
CA ALA A 266 8.87 6.85 -18.98
C ALA A 266 7.59 7.66 -19.28
N VAL A 267 7.30 8.69 -18.48
CA VAL A 267 6.18 9.62 -18.73
C VAL A 267 6.43 10.49 -19.95
N ALA A 268 7.63 11.06 -20.09
CA ALA A 268 7.97 11.94 -21.21
C ALA A 268 7.91 11.22 -22.57
N ASN A 269 8.12 9.91 -22.56
CA ASN A 269 8.07 9.06 -23.75
C ASN A 269 6.80 8.19 -23.80
N TYR A 270 5.83 8.41 -22.91
CA TYR A 270 4.57 7.70 -22.99
C TYR A 270 3.87 8.10 -24.29
N PRO A 271 3.47 7.14 -25.14
CA PRO A 271 2.85 7.46 -26.41
C PRO A 271 1.43 8.00 -26.15
N PHE A 272 1.32 9.32 -26.09
CA PHE A 272 0.07 10.04 -25.81
C PHE A 272 -1.05 9.71 -26.80
N GLU A 273 -0.74 9.15 -27.97
CA GLU A 273 -1.74 8.59 -28.88
C GLU A 273 -2.57 7.48 -28.21
N PHE A 274 -2.01 6.73 -27.25
CA PHE A 274 -2.82 5.80 -26.46
C PHE A 274 -3.88 6.52 -25.63
N LEU A 275 -3.63 7.73 -25.11
CA LEU A 275 -4.68 8.48 -24.41
C LEU A 275 -5.86 8.79 -25.32
N ARG A 276 -5.62 8.99 -26.63
CA ARG A 276 -6.71 9.16 -27.60
C ARG A 276 -7.45 7.85 -27.86
N THR A 277 -6.76 6.71 -27.84
CA THR A 277 -7.39 5.39 -27.99
C THR A 277 -8.13 4.92 -26.74
N LEU A 278 -7.78 5.42 -25.54
CA LEU A 278 -8.43 5.05 -24.27
C LEU A 278 -9.81 5.71 -24.06
N PHE A 279 -10.14 6.73 -24.87
CA PHE A 279 -11.38 7.50 -24.77
C PHE A 279 -12.05 7.65 -26.14
N GLN A 280 -12.10 6.57 -26.93
CA GLN A 280 -12.76 6.63 -28.24
C GLN A 280 -14.28 6.68 -28.09
N LEU A 281 -14.95 7.26 -29.10
CA LEU A 281 -16.42 7.29 -29.18
C LEU A 281 -17.03 5.88 -29.07
N ASP A 282 -16.34 4.87 -29.58
CA ASP A 282 -16.74 3.47 -29.48
C ASP A 282 -16.77 2.98 -28.02
N ASP A 283 -15.87 3.45 -27.16
CA ASP A 283 -15.88 3.13 -25.73
C ASP A 283 -17.14 3.68 -25.06
N VAL A 284 -17.55 4.90 -25.44
CA VAL A 284 -18.78 5.56 -24.93
C VAL A 284 -20.04 4.83 -25.41
N LEU A 285 -20.05 4.36 -26.66
CA LEU A 285 -21.15 3.57 -27.21
C LEU A 285 -21.26 2.19 -26.54
N GLN A 286 -20.14 1.51 -26.30
CA GLN A 286 -20.12 0.22 -25.58
C GLN A 286 -20.52 0.36 -24.10
N LEU A 287 -20.18 1.48 -23.46
CA LEU A 287 -20.66 1.79 -22.11
C LEU A 287 -22.18 1.96 -22.01
N ARG A 288 -22.80 2.47 -23.08
CA ARG A 288 -24.26 2.58 -23.13
C ARG A 288 -24.93 1.20 -23.11
N GLU A 289 -24.29 0.17 -23.66
CA GLU A 289 -24.79 -1.21 -23.61
C GLU A 289 -24.68 -1.85 -22.22
N LEU A 290 -23.73 -1.39 -21.39
CA LEU A 290 -23.50 -1.89 -20.03
C LEU A 290 -24.40 -1.25 -18.96
N LEU A 291 -24.92 -0.05 -19.23
CA LEU A 291 -25.82 0.67 -18.35
C LEU A 291 -27.22 0.65 -18.98
N PRO A 292 -28.07 -0.35 -18.67
CA PRO A 292 -29.41 -0.44 -19.22
C PRO A 292 -30.27 0.70 -18.64
N PHE A 293 -30.25 1.84 -19.31
CA PHE A 293 -31.18 2.96 -19.16
C PHE A 293 -31.71 3.36 -20.54
#